data_AF-A0A958NIY2-F1
#
_entry.id   AF-A0A958NIY2-F1
#
_cell.length_a   1.000
_cell.length_b   1.000
_cell.length_c   1.000
_cell.angle_alpha   90.00
_cell.angle_beta   90.00
_cell.angle_gamma   90.00
#
_symmetry.space_group_name_H-M   'P 1'
#
loop_
_entity.id
_entity.type
_entity.pdbx_description
1 polymer ?
#
loop_
_entity_poly.entity_id
_entity_poly.type
_entity_poly.pdbx_seq_one_letter_code
_entity_poly.pdbx_strand_id
1 'polypeptide(L)'
;LLFFVSVFSCDDNLCIFPKEPELPNKQFPIGSTESYYYVDLSAEINNEPRDNDYDYYFDVVGLPLGMDYFVNYRTISLEGTPEESGIFEITIYLEVEGPFRNDFDDNPDVLCNYGTSKTYTLIIE
;
A
#
# COMPACT_ATOMS: atom_id res chain seq x y z
N LEU A 1 -23.20 51.09 -2.40
CA LEU A 1 -23.20 49.77 -1.72
C LEU A 1 -22.35 48.84 -2.60
N LEU A 2 -21.05 48.74 -2.32
CA LEU A 2 -20.13 47.89 -3.07
C LEU A 2 -20.23 46.48 -2.49
N PHE A 3 -20.87 45.57 -3.22
CA PHE A 3 -20.92 44.15 -2.88
C PHE A 3 -19.57 43.54 -3.26
N PHE A 4 -18.69 43.42 -2.26
CA PHE A 4 -17.43 42.70 -2.38
C PHE A 4 -17.77 41.21 -2.43
N VAL A 5 -17.81 40.63 -3.63
CA VAL A 5 -17.89 39.18 -3.81
C VAL A 5 -16.49 38.64 -3.58
N SER A 6 -16.27 38.09 -2.39
CA SER A 6 -15.07 37.32 -2.07
C SER A 6 -15.08 36.08 -2.97
N VAL A 7 -14.22 36.09 -3.99
CA VAL A 7 -13.84 34.88 -4.70
C VAL A 7 -13.13 33.98 -3.69
N PHE A 8 -13.81 32.94 -3.23
CA PHE A 8 -13.13 31.80 -2.61
C PHE A 8 -12.22 31.21 -3.68
N SER A 9 -10.92 31.36 -3.48
CA SER A 9 -9.89 30.65 -4.23
C SER A 9 -10.17 29.16 -4.08
N CYS A 10 -10.61 28.50 -5.15
CA CYS A 10 -10.58 27.04 -5.25
C CYS A 10 -9.12 26.65 -5.49
N ASP A 11 -8.38 26.41 -4.42
CA ASP A 11 -7.02 25.87 -4.48
C ASP A 11 -6.89 24.67 -3.52
N ASP A 12 -7.87 23.78 -3.58
CA ASP A 12 -7.80 22.46 -2.97
C ASP A 12 -8.09 21.44 -4.08
N ASN A 13 -7.04 20.74 -4.50
CA ASN A 13 -7.14 19.52 -5.29
C ASN A 13 -8.19 18.60 -4.66
N LEU A 14 -9.29 18.39 -5.37
CA LEU A 14 -10.47 17.69 -4.88
C LEU A 14 -10.18 16.19 -4.69
N CYS A 15 -9.68 15.79 -3.51
CA CYS A 15 -9.65 14.41 -3.02
C CYS A 15 -11.04 13.80 -2.76
N ILE A 16 -12.06 14.27 -3.49
CA ILE A 16 -13.40 13.69 -3.52
C ILE A 16 -13.37 12.32 -4.19
N PHE A 17 -12.45 12.11 -5.13
CA PHE A 17 -12.12 10.80 -5.70
C PHE A 17 -10.72 10.42 -5.20
N PRO A 18 -10.59 9.45 -4.28
CA PRO A 18 -9.30 9.13 -3.68
C PRO A 18 -8.33 8.61 -4.74
N LYS A 19 -7.17 9.27 -4.81
CA LYS A 19 -6.02 8.89 -5.61
C LYS A 19 -4.86 8.60 -4.67
N GLU A 20 -4.84 7.41 -4.10
CA GLU A 20 -3.94 7.03 -3.01
C GLU A 20 -3.61 5.52 -3.05
N PRO A 21 -2.46 5.10 -2.49
CA PRO A 21 -2.08 3.69 -2.40
C PRO A 21 -3.09 2.85 -1.62
N GLU A 22 -3.32 1.63 -2.10
CA GLU A 22 -4.18 0.64 -1.47
C GLU A 22 -3.51 -0.73 -1.37
N LEU A 23 -3.71 -1.37 -0.22
CA LEU A 23 -3.43 -2.78 0.00
C LEU A 23 -4.76 -3.56 -0.02
N PRO A 24 -4.86 -4.70 -0.73
CA PRO A 24 -6.13 -5.39 -0.90
C PRO A 24 -6.61 -6.03 0.41
N ASN A 25 -7.93 -6.18 0.55
CA ASN A 25 -8.48 -7.07 1.57
C ASN A 25 -8.20 -8.52 1.18
N LYS A 26 -7.50 -9.26 2.03
CA LYS A 26 -7.18 -10.67 1.79
C LYS A 26 -7.27 -11.46 3.09
N GLN A 27 -7.92 -12.61 3.04
CA GLN A 27 -7.82 -13.61 4.09
C GLN A 27 -6.60 -14.49 3.80
N PHE A 28 -5.70 -14.58 4.75
CA PHE A 28 -4.51 -15.42 4.64
C PHE A 28 -4.87 -16.89 4.85
N PRO A 29 -4.28 -17.82 4.07
CA PRO A 29 -4.40 -19.24 4.36
C PRO A 29 -3.78 -19.55 5.72
N ILE A 30 -4.28 -20.58 6.39
CA ILE A 30 -3.67 -21.11 7.62
C ILE A 30 -2.37 -21.80 7.25
N GLY A 31 -1.29 -21.47 7.96
CA GLY A 31 0.02 -22.10 7.82
C GLY A 31 0.29 -23.16 8.88
N SER A 32 1.44 -23.82 8.79
CA SER A 32 1.93 -24.73 9.83
C SER A 32 3.43 -24.58 10.04
N THR A 33 3.90 -25.01 11.21
CA THR A 33 5.35 -25.02 11.53
C THR A 33 6.13 -26.10 10.77
N GLU A 34 5.43 -27.00 10.07
CA GLU A 34 6.02 -28.13 9.35
C GLU A 34 6.15 -27.90 7.83
N SER A 35 5.63 -26.78 7.31
CA SER A 35 5.56 -26.52 5.88
C SER A 35 5.97 -25.10 5.50
N TYR A 36 6.40 -24.93 4.25
CA TYR A 36 6.70 -23.61 3.71
C TYR A 36 5.40 -22.86 3.43
N TYR A 37 5.25 -21.71 4.06
CA TYR A 37 4.16 -20.78 3.87
C TYR A 37 4.48 -19.81 2.74
N TYR A 38 3.46 -19.46 1.94
CA TYR A 38 3.55 -18.41 0.92
C TYR A 38 2.19 -17.75 0.74
N VAL A 39 2.17 -16.42 0.80
CA VAL A 39 1.06 -15.59 0.35
C VAL A 39 1.60 -14.29 -0.24
N ASP A 40 0.98 -13.78 -1.30
CA ASP A 40 1.31 -12.48 -1.87
C ASP A 40 0.15 -11.48 -1.80
N LEU A 41 0.48 -10.20 -1.95
CA LEU A 41 -0.46 -9.09 -2.07
C LEU A 41 0.06 -8.19 -3.19
N SER A 42 -0.83 -7.78 -4.09
CA SER A 42 -0.50 -6.76 -5.10
C SER A 42 -1.14 -5.44 -4.69
N ALA A 43 -0.31 -4.42 -4.53
CA ALA A 43 -0.73 -3.06 -4.27
C ALA A 43 -1.08 -2.33 -5.57
N GLU A 44 -1.87 -1.27 -5.44
CA GLU A 44 -2.21 -0.34 -6.52
C GLU A 44 -2.42 1.07 -5.94
N ILE A 45 -2.36 2.11 -6.76
CA ILE A 45 -2.86 3.44 -6.44
C ILE A 45 -4.26 3.56 -7.05
N ASN A 46 -5.25 3.79 -6.19
CA ASN A 46 -6.62 3.92 -6.63
C ASN A 46 -6.78 5.08 -7.63
N ASN A 47 -7.61 4.91 -8.66
CA ASN A 47 -7.89 5.92 -9.68
C ASN A 47 -6.64 6.51 -10.38
N GLU A 48 -5.54 5.78 -10.47
CA GLU A 48 -4.33 6.17 -11.20
C GLU A 48 -4.09 5.20 -12.37
N PRO A 49 -4.50 5.53 -13.60
CA PRO A 49 -4.31 4.67 -14.77
C PRO A 49 -2.84 4.39 -15.10
N ARG A 50 -1.95 5.25 -14.61
CA ARG A 50 -0.50 5.20 -14.83
C ARG A 50 0.23 4.83 -13.55
N ASP A 51 -0.34 3.89 -12.81
CA ASP A 51 0.17 3.33 -11.55
C ASP A 51 1.61 2.80 -11.66
N ASN A 52 1.98 2.36 -12.86
CA ASN A 52 3.30 1.82 -13.14
C ASN A 52 4.45 2.85 -13.09
N ASP A 53 4.13 4.14 -13.00
CA ASP A 53 5.13 5.21 -13.00
C ASP A 53 5.58 5.62 -11.59
N TYR A 54 5.12 4.89 -10.56
CA TYR A 54 5.51 5.09 -9.17
C TYR A 54 6.40 3.95 -8.70
N ASP A 55 7.31 4.28 -7.77
CA ASP A 55 8.05 3.29 -6.99
C ASP A 55 7.28 2.95 -5.72
N TYR A 56 7.34 1.68 -5.31
CA TYR A 56 6.61 1.14 -4.17
C TYR A 56 7.60 0.65 -3.12
N TYR A 57 7.40 1.11 -1.90
CA TYR A 57 8.21 0.78 -0.74
C TYR A 57 7.33 0.11 0.29
N PHE A 58 7.68 -1.11 0.66
CA PHE A 58 6.96 -1.87 1.66
C PHE A 58 7.81 -2.04 2.91
N ASP A 59 7.15 -2.05 4.06
CA ASP A 59 7.70 -2.53 5.32
C ASP A 59 6.67 -3.40 6.03
N VAL A 60 7.15 -4.38 6.82
CA VAL A 60 6.30 -5.37 7.48
C VAL A 60 6.70 -5.51 8.94
N VAL A 61 5.69 -5.42 9.82
CA VAL A 61 5.83 -5.61 11.26
C VAL A 61 4.92 -6.75 11.72
N GLY A 62 5.42 -7.59 12.63
CA GLY A 62 4.62 -8.64 13.29
C GLY A 62 4.67 -10.02 12.64
N LEU A 63 5.60 -10.25 11.70
CA LEU A 63 5.87 -11.60 11.20
C LEU A 63 6.42 -12.52 12.32
N PRO A 64 5.99 -13.79 12.39
CA PRO A 64 6.57 -14.76 13.32
C PRO A 64 7.99 -15.15 12.89
N LEU A 65 8.74 -15.76 13.82
CA LEU A 65 10.07 -16.30 13.53
C LEU A 65 10.01 -17.35 12.39
N GLY A 66 11.04 -17.39 11.56
CA GLY A 66 11.15 -18.27 10.39
C GLY A 66 10.40 -17.77 9.13
N MET A 67 9.71 -16.64 9.24
CA MET A 67 9.07 -15.94 8.13
C MET A 67 9.82 -14.67 7.75
N ASP A 68 9.74 -14.28 6.47
CA ASP A 68 10.26 -13.02 5.95
C ASP A 68 9.31 -12.48 4.87
N TYR A 69 9.63 -11.32 4.28
CA TYR A 69 8.93 -10.78 3.15
C TYR A 69 9.85 -10.44 1.97
N PHE A 70 9.32 -10.52 0.76
CA PHE A 70 10.05 -10.15 -0.45
C PHE A 70 9.19 -9.23 -1.31
N VAL A 71 9.82 -8.18 -1.84
CA VAL A 71 9.16 -7.19 -2.69
C VAL A 71 9.58 -7.42 -4.13
N ASN A 72 8.60 -7.60 -5.01
CA ASN A 72 8.74 -7.58 -6.45
C ASN A 72 7.84 -6.48 -7.02
N TYR A 73 8.43 -5.30 -7.20
CA TYR A 73 7.73 -4.11 -7.66
C TYR A 73 6.51 -3.78 -6.79
N ARG A 74 5.29 -4.00 -7.28
CA ARG A 74 4.02 -3.76 -6.56
C ARG A 74 3.52 -4.95 -5.76
N THR A 75 4.20 -6.07 -5.84
CA THR A 75 3.80 -7.30 -5.17
C THR A 75 4.73 -7.56 -3.99
N ILE A 76 4.15 -7.76 -2.81
CA ILE A 76 4.86 -8.24 -1.64
C ILE A 76 4.43 -9.69 -1.37
N SER A 77 5.40 -10.59 -1.16
CA SER A 77 5.16 -11.93 -0.61
C SER A 77 5.52 -11.95 0.88
N LEU A 78 4.74 -12.68 1.67
CA LEU A 78 5.11 -13.14 3.01
C LEU A 78 5.34 -14.64 2.92
N GLU A 79 6.57 -15.08 3.21
CA GLU A 79 6.96 -16.46 2.96
C GLU A 79 8.06 -16.95 3.90
N GLY A 80 8.14 -18.27 4.08
CA GLY A 80 9.08 -18.91 5.01
C GLY A 80 8.50 -20.15 5.67
N THR A 81 9.21 -20.70 6.64
CA THR A 81 8.71 -21.82 7.48
C THR A 81 8.62 -21.32 8.91
N PRO A 82 7.40 -21.06 9.43
CA PRO A 82 7.21 -20.54 10.79
C PRO A 82 7.84 -21.45 11.86
N GLU A 83 8.46 -20.85 12.87
CA GLU A 83 9.05 -21.58 14.00
C GLU A 83 8.08 -21.73 15.19
N GLU A 84 6.95 -21.02 15.18
CA GLU A 84 5.97 -21.02 16.26
C GLU A 84 4.52 -20.99 15.75
N SER A 85 3.66 -21.78 16.40
CA SER A 85 2.21 -21.75 16.19
C SER A 85 1.58 -20.60 16.97
N GLY A 86 0.55 -19.97 16.41
CA GLY A 86 -0.08 -18.81 17.02
C GLY A 86 -0.96 -18.01 16.06
N ILE A 87 -1.53 -16.94 16.60
CA ILE A 87 -2.27 -15.93 15.83
C ILE A 87 -1.43 -14.66 15.85
N PHE A 88 -1.03 -14.19 14.67
CA PHE A 88 -0.15 -13.05 14.49
C PHE A 88 -0.91 -11.93 13.78
N GLU A 89 -0.77 -10.70 14.29
CA GLU A 89 -1.23 -9.48 13.64
C GLU A 89 -0.06 -8.88 12.86
N ILE A 90 -0.13 -8.99 11.53
CA ILE A 90 0.92 -8.52 10.62
C ILE A 90 0.47 -7.20 10.02
N THR A 91 1.21 -6.13 10.26
CA THR A 91 0.93 -4.83 9.63
C THR A 91 1.90 -4.60 8.49
N ILE A 92 1.35 -4.39 7.30
CA ILE A 92 2.09 -4.02 6.10
C ILE A 92 1.90 -2.53 5.90
N TYR A 93 3.01 -1.81 5.86
CA TYR A 93 3.09 -0.41 5.48
C TYR A 93 3.47 -0.32 4.00
N LEU A 94 2.83 0.60 3.30
CA LEU A 94 3.10 0.88 1.91
C LEU A 94 3.27 2.39 1.74
N GLU A 95 4.40 2.78 1.17
CA GLU A 95 4.68 4.14 0.71
C GLU A 95 4.95 4.11 -0.80
N VAL A 96 4.57 5.16 -1.51
CA VAL A 96 4.86 5.34 -2.93
C VAL A 96 5.57 6.66 -3.18
N GLU A 97 6.46 6.67 -4.16
CA GLU A 97 7.12 7.89 -4.66
C GLU A 97 6.91 8.03 -6.16
N GLY A 98 6.81 9.27 -6.64
CA GLY A 98 6.62 9.58 -8.07
C GLY A 98 5.46 10.54 -8.34
N PRO A 99 4.92 10.56 -9.57
CA PRO A 99 5.31 9.68 -10.68
C PRO A 99 6.66 10.09 -11.30
N PHE A 100 7.50 9.12 -11.63
CA PHE A 100 8.81 9.33 -12.26
C PHE A 100 8.66 9.33 -13.79
N ARG A 101 8.29 10.49 -14.34
CA ARG A 101 8.14 10.68 -15.80
C ARG A 101 9.05 11.76 -16.34
N ASN A 102 9.35 11.70 -17.64
CA ASN A 102 10.14 12.70 -18.37
C ASN A 102 9.27 13.83 -18.91
N ASP A 103 8.10 14.05 -18.30
CA ASP A 103 7.04 14.84 -18.87
C ASP A 103 7.20 16.26 -18.34
N PHE A 104 7.52 17.21 -19.21
CA PHE A 104 7.49 18.65 -18.94
C PHE A 104 6.03 19.16 -18.82
N ASP A 105 5.16 18.42 -18.12
CA ASP A 105 3.77 18.81 -17.90
C ASP A 105 3.70 19.71 -16.67
N ASP A 106 3.11 20.90 -16.83
CA ASP A 106 2.99 21.92 -15.80
C ASP A 106 1.92 21.57 -14.74
N ASN A 107 1.21 20.43 -14.90
CA ASN A 107 0.25 19.93 -13.91
C ASN A 107 0.82 18.69 -13.18
N PRO A 108 1.31 18.82 -11.94
CA PRO A 108 1.82 17.68 -11.20
C PRO A 108 0.68 16.69 -10.94
N ASP A 109 0.93 15.41 -11.23
CA ASP A 109 0.05 14.31 -10.79
C ASP A 109 0.19 14.16 -9.28
N VAL A 110 -0.62 14.91 -8.53
CA VAL A 110 -0.59 14.90 -7.07
C VAL A 110 -1.49 13.79 -6.54
N LEU A 111 -0.93 12.89 -5.73
CA LEU A 111 -1.71 11.95 -4.93
C LEU A 111 -2.36 12.64 -3.74
N CYS A 112 -3.49 12.10 -3.28
CA CYS A 112 -4.15 12.56 -2.05
C CYS A 112 -3.38 12.15 -0.80
N ASN A 113 -2.74 10.99 -0.86
CA ASN A 113 -1.84 10.46 0.14
C ASN A 113 -0.78 9.59 -0.56
N TYR A 114 0.43 9.55 -0.03
CA TYR A 114 1.54 8.77 -0.54
C TYR A 114 1.79 7.50 0.27
N GLY A 115 1.04 7.27 1.35
CA GLY A 115 1.20 6.09 2.19
C GLY A 115 -0.10 5.53 2.72
N THR A 116 -0.09 4.22 2.98
CA THR A 116 -1.18 3.49 3.61
C THR A 116 -0.61 2.36 4.47
N SER A 117 -1.46 1.75 5.28
CA SER A 117 -1.10 0.55 6.02
C SER A 117 -2.31 -0.34 6.23
N LYS A 118 -2.10 -1.64 6.32
CA LYS A 118 -3.17 -2.61 6.62
C LYS A 118 -2.65 -3.74 7.50
N THR A 119 -3.45 -4.09 8.51
CA THR A 119 -3.18 -5.21 9.40
C THR A 119 -3.94 -6.45 8.92
N TYR A 120 -3.23 -7.57 8.84
CA TYR A 120 -3.73 -8.88 8.46
C TYR A 120 -3.54 -9.87 9.61
N THR A 121 -4.37 -10.90 9.65
CA THR A 121 -4.24 -12.00 10.62
C THR A 121 -3.60 -13.20 9.93
N LEU A 122 -2.47 -13.66 10.44
CA LEU A 122 -1.85 -14.94 10.08
C LEU A 122 -2.07 -15.95 11.20
N ILE A 123 -2.58 -17.12 10.85
CA ILE A 123 -2.78 -18.23 11.79
C ILE A 123 -1.81 -19.34 11.40
N ILE A 124 -0.98 -19.77 12.35
CA ILE A 124 -0.07 -20.90 12.23
C ILE A 124 -0.50 -21.98 13.23
N GLU A 125 -0.74 -23.20 12.74
CA GLU A 125 -1.13 -24.37 13.54
C GLU A 125 -0.02 -25.42 13.57
#